data_AF-A0A7C2QWJ5-F1
#
_entry.id   AF-A0A7C2QWJ5-F1
#
_cell.length_a   1.000
_cell.length_b   1.000
_cell.length_c   1.000
_cell.angle_alpha   90.00
_cell.angle_beta   90.00
_cell.angle_gamma   90.00
#
_symmetry.space_group_name_H-M   'P 1'
#
loop_
_entity.id
_entity.type
_entity.pdbx_description
1 polymer ?
#
loop_
_entity_poly.entity_id
_entity_poly.type
_entity_poly.pdbx_seq_one_letter_code
_entity_poly.pdbx_strand_id
1 'polypeptide(L)' 'MMNEACYFGLDGGGTRTVAMLTDAAGKVLAFGRAGSTNYHTVGEAEARKN' A
#
# COMPACT_ATOMS: atom_id res chain seq x y z
N MET A 1 27.22 -6.80 7.39
CA MET A 1 26.11 -5.87 7.14
C MET A 1 24.93 -6.34 7.99
N MET A 2 24.37 -5.47 8.82
CA MET A 2 23.11 -5.75 9.53
C MET A 2 21.96 -5.35 8.62
N ASN A 3 20.97 -6.23 8.47
CA ASN A 3 19.72 -5.86 7.81
C ASN A 3 18.93 -4.97 8.78
N GLU A 4 18.53 -3.80 8.32
CA GLU A 4 17.71 -2.88 9.10
C GLU A 4 16.24 -3.33 9.05
N ALA A 5 15.55 -3.28 10.20
CA ALA A 5 14.14 -3.60 10.26
C ALA A 5 13.33 -2.54 9.50
N CYS A 6 12.49 -3.00 8.57
CA CYS A 6 11.57 -2.16 7.82
C CYS A 6 10.12 -2.56 8.11
N TYR A 7 9.22 -1.59 8.02
CA TYR A 7 7.79 -1.77 8.23
C TYR A 7 7.05 -1.46 6.94
N PHE A 8 6.21 -2.39 6.51
CA PHE A 8 5.39 -2.23 5.30
C PHE A 8 3.92 -2.07 5.69
N GLY A 9 3.33 -0.94 5.30
CA GLY A 9 1.92 -0.63 5.48
C GLY A 9 1.17 -0.63 4.15
N LEU A 10 -0.03 -1.18 4.15
CA LEU A 10 -0.96 -1.17 3.03
C LEU A 10 -2.33 -0.68 3.50
N ASP A 11 -2.88 0.34 2.84
CA ASP A 11 -4.21 0.87 3.07
C ASP A 11 -5.03 0.79 1.78
N GLY A 12 -5.95 -0.16 1.73
CA GLY A 12 -6.89 -0.35 0.62
C GLY A 12 -8.15 0.47 0.86
N GLY A 13 -8.27 1.60 0.17
CA GLY A 13 -9.39 2.52 0.34
C GLY A 13 -10.41 2.49 -0.81
N GLY A 14 -11.53 3.18 -0.58
CA GLY A 14 -12.61 3.32 -1.57
C GLY A 14 -12.25 4.11 -2.82
N THR A 15 -11.18 4.92 -2.79
CA THR A 15 -10.74 5.72 -3.95
C THR A 15 -9.36 5.33 -4.47
N ARG A 16 -8.48 4.83 -3.60
CA ARG A 16 -7.10 4.47 -3.91
C ARG A 16 -6.57 3.48 -2.88
N THR A 17 -5.63 2.66 -3.29
CA THR A 17 -4.76 1.88 -2.41
C THR A 17 -3.44 2.61 -2.24
N VAL A 18 -2.89 2.60 -1.02
CA VAL A 18 -1.59 3.18 -0.68
C VAL A 18 -0.71 2.13 -0.04
N ALA A 19 0.53 2.02 -0.51
CA ALA A 19 1.58 1.20 0.08
C ALA A 19 2.74 2.08 0.55
N MET A 20 3.30 1.80 1.72
CA MET A 20 4.43 2.55 2.27
C MET A 20 5.40 1.61 2.97
N LEU A 21 6.69 1.80 2.71
CA LEU A 21 7.78 1.15 3.42
C LEU A 21 8.50 2.19 4.25
N THR A 22 8.71 1.92 5.53
CA THR A 22 9.52 2.78 6.42
C THR A 22 10.64 2.00 7.08
N ASP A 23 11.69 2.70 7.51
CA ASP A 23 12.62 2.16 8.50
C ASP A 23 12.01 2.20 9.91
N ALA A 24 12.79 1.75 10.91
CA ALA A 24 12.39 1.75 12.31
C ALA A 24 12.33 3.14 12.98
N ALA A 25 12.92 4.16 12.37
CA ALA A 25 12.78 5.55 12.80
C ALA A 25 11.53 6.21 12.17
N GLY A 26 10.79 5.50 11.32
CA GLY A 26 9.63 6.01 10.60
C GLY A 26 9.97 6.80 9.34
N LYS A 27 11.23 6.79 8.88
CA LYS A 27 11.61 7.40 7.60
C LYS A 27 10.98 6.60 6.47
N VAL A 28 10.29 7.29 5.56
CA VAL A 28 9.73 6.67 4.35
C VAL A 28 10.88 6.29 3.40
N LEU A 29 10.99 5.00 3.12
CA LEU A 29 11.95 4.43 2.17
C LEU A 29 11.33 4.26 0.79
N ALA A 30 10.04 3.90 0.73
CA ALA A 30 9.30 3.76 -0.52
C ALA A 30 7.81 4.06 -0.32
N PHE A 31 7.16 4.49 -1.40
CA PHE A 31 5.74 4.82 -1.42
C PHE A 31 5.12 4.45 -2.76
N GLY A 32 3.94 3.84 -2.74
CA GLY A 32 3.19 3.41 -3.92
C GLY A 32 1.71 3.76 -3.82
N ARG A 33 1.08 3.98 -4.98
CA ARG A 33 -0.37 4.18 -5.08
C ARG A 33 -0.93 3.33 -6.22
N ALA A 34 -2.13 2.80 -6.00
CA ALA A 34 -2.91 2.10 -7.02
C ALA A 34 -4.37 2.58 -6.97
N GLY A 35 -5.22 1.97 -7.81
CA GLY A 35 -6.66 2.25 -7.85
C GLY A 35 -7.38 1.81 -6.58
N SER A 36 -8.70 1.99 -6.57
CA SER A 36 -9.56 1.56 -5.46
C SER A 36 -9.61 0.04 -5.33
N THR A 37 -9.63 -0.46 -4.10
CA THR A 37 -9.89 -1.87 -3.76
C THR A 37 -11.32 -2.11 -3.29
N ASN A 38 -12.18 -1.08 -3.33
CA ASN A 38 -13.60 -1.24 -3.03
C ASN A 38 -14.35 -1.82 -4.23
N TYR A 39 -14.61 -3.13 -4.19
CA TYR A 39 -15.31 -3.85 -5.25
C TYR A 39 -16.72 -3.34 -5.53
N HIS A 40 -17.40 -2.72 -4.56
CA HIS A 40 -18.70 -2.11 -4.80
C HIS A 40 -18.63 -0.90 -5.75
N THR A 41 -17.47 -0.25 -5.83
CA THR A 41 -17.25 0.93 -6.68
C THR A 41 -16.62 0.58 -8.02
N VAL A 42 -15.63 -0.32 -8.05
CA VAL A 42 -14.85 -0.63 -9.27
C VAL A 42 -15.09 -2.03 -9.85
N GLY A 43 -15.89 -2.86 -9.20
CA GLY A 43 -16.08 -4.27 -9.56
C GLY A 43 -14.95 -5.18 -9.05
N GLU A 44 -15.22 -6.48 -8.95
CA GLU A 44 -14.27 -7.45 -8.37
C GLU A 44 -12.96 -7.55 -9.16
N ALA A 45 -13.03 -7.54 -10.49
CA ALA A 45 -11.85 -7.71 -11.35
C ALA A 45 -10.82 -6.58 -11.15
N GLU A 46 -11.25 -5.32 -11.15
CA GLU A 46 -10.35 -4.20 -10.90
C GLU A 46 -9.93 -4.12 -9.43
N ALA A 47 -10.81 -4.44 -8.48
CA ALA A 47 -10.45 -4.48 -7.06
C ALA A 47 -9.36 -5.52 -6.74
N ARG A 48 -9.31 -6.65 -7.47
CA ARG A 48 -8.25 -7.68 -7.32
C ARG A 48 -6.92 -7.30 -7.97
N LYS A 49 -6.97 -6.43 -8.99
CA LYS A 49 -5.80 -5.97 -9.72
C LYS A 49 -5.06 -4.84 -8.98
N ASN A 50 -5.80 -4.03 -8.21
CA ASN A 50 -5.30 -2.90 -7.42
C ASN A 50 -4.77 -3.32 -6.05
#